data_AF-A0AB37UR59-F1
#
_entry.id   AF-A0AB37UR59-F1
#
_cell.length_a   1.000
_cell.length_b   1.000
_cell.length_c   1.000
_cell.angle_alpha   90.00
_cell.angle_beta   90.00
_cell.angle_gamma   90.00
#
_symmetry.space_group_name_H-M   'P 1'
#
loop_
_entity.id
_entity.type
_entity.pdbx_description
1 polymer ?
#
loop_
_entity_poly.entity_id
_entity_poly.type
_entity_poly.pdbx_seq_one_letter_code
_entity_poly.pdbx_strand_id
1 'polypeptide(L)'
;MTTKPVILTVDDDPEVLQAVARDLRREYGDRFRVLRAESGAVALEALQQLKLRNEPVALFLVDQRMPQMSGVEFLEQALQMFPETKKALLTAYADTDAAIRAINTTRIDYYLMKPWDPPEERLYPVLDDLLDDWLSQFRPPFDGIRVIGNRWSPHSHEIKDFLARNQLPYQWLDIELSEEAQDLVKYADCDKLNLPLVLFSDGSSLLKPSPLEVAAKIGLQTQAGKPFYDLAIVGGGPGGLAAAVYGASEGLHTVLIEREAPGGQAGTSSRIENYLGFPVGLSGGDLARRAVTQARRFGVEILNPQEVQGIRIEDPYRIITLADGSEISCHALILALGVSWRRLNVPGMDRLTGAGVYYGAAQTEALACQGEEVYIVGGANSAGQGAMYFSRYAHHVTMLVRGESLASSMSQYLIDQIAETPNITVKVHSQVVEVKGETNLEAIAIQNTQTGEIEVVPANSLFIFIGAVPRTEWLDGIVARDDRGFVLTGTDLSQNGHRPKGWTLDREPFLLETNVPGIFAVGDVRHGSIKRVASSVGEGSICVQFIHRYLSNVL
;
A
#
# COMPACT_ATOMS: atom_id res chain seq x y z
N MET A 1 -5.15 -18.14 10.12
CA MET A 1 -4.66 -19.45 10.57
C MET A 1 -3.42 -19.72 9.75
N THR A 2 -2.25 -19.87 10.37
CA THR A 2 -1.00 -20.15 9.66
C THR A 2 -1.11 -21.47 8.90
N THR A 3 -0.75 -21.46 7.62
CA THR A 3 -0.76 -22.65 6.75
C THR A 3 0.15 -23.73 7.34
N LYS A 4 -0.34 -24.97 7.43
CA LYS A 4 0.46 -26.11 7.94
C LYS A 4 1.69 -26.32 7.04
N PRO A 5 2.90 -26.50 7.59
CA PRO A 5 4.06 -26.86 6.79
C PRO A 5 3.85 -28.17 6.04
N VAL A 6 4.51 -28.31 4.90
CA VAL A 6 4.32 -29.44 3.99
C VAL A 6 5.32 -30.56 4.30
N ILE A 7 4.82 -31.81 4.28
CA ILE A 7 5.65 -33.00 4.08
C ILE A 7 5.40 -33.45 2.65
N LEU A 8 6.44 -33.44 1.81
CA LEU A 8 6.36 -33.87 0.41
C LEU A 8 6.95 -35.28 0.30
N THR A 9 6.11 -36.23 -0.11
CA THR A 9 6.54 -37.58 -0.46
C THR A 9 6.54 -37.77 -1.98
N VAL A 10 7.60 -38.36 -2.51
CA VAL A 10 7.81 -38.57 -3.95
C VAL A 10 8.21 -40.02 -4.20
N ASP A 11 7.46 -40.71 -5.05
CA ASP A 11 7.68 -42.12 -5.40
C ASP A 11 6.98 -42.40 -6.73
N ASP A 12 7.62 -43.14 -7.63
CA ASP A 12 7.03 -43.50 -8.93
C ASP A 12 6.11 -44.72 -8.86
N ASP A 13 6.19 -45.51 -7.78
CA ASP A 13 5.26 -46.60 -7.51
C ASP A 13 3.98 -46.07 -6.80
N PRO A 14 2.81 -46.11 -7.46
CA PRO A 14 1.58 -45.58 -6.90
C PRO A 14 1.12 -46.28 -5.61
N GLU A 15 1.40 -47.58 -5.47
CA GLU A 15 1.00 -48.35 -4.28
C GLU A 15 1.84 -47.94 -3.07
N VAL A 16 3.14 -47.78 -3.29
CA VAL A 16 4.10 -47.34 -2.27
C VAL A 16 3.80 -45.89 -1.88
N LEU A 17 3.60 -44.98 -2.85
CA LEU A 17 3.24 -43.58 -2.60
C LEU A 17 1.95 -43.46 -1.79
N GLN A 18 0.94 -44.28 -2.09
CA GLN A 18 -0.32 -44.31 -1.37
C GLN A 18 -0.15 -44.83 0.06
N ALA A 19 0.66 -45.87 0.27
CA ALA A 19 0.95 -46.41 1.59
C ALA A 19 1.67 -45.39 2.47
N VAL A 20 2.78 -44.80 1.98
CA VAL A 20 3.53 -43.75 2.70
C VAL A 20 2.61 -42.59 3.06
N ALA A 21 1.87 -42.06 2.08
CA ALA A 21 1.03 -40.89 2.32
C ALA A 21 -0.11 -41.17 3.31
N ARG A 22 -0.64 -42.40 3.36
CA ARG A 22 -1.64 -42.81 4.35
C ARG A 22 -1.02 -42.80 5.75
N ASP A 23 0.15 -43.39 5.91
CA ASP A 23 0.84 -43.48 7.20
C ASP A 23 1.25 -42.07 7.68
N LEU A 24 1.82 -41.25 6.81
CA LEU A 24 2.13 -39.85 7.10
C LEU A 24 0.89 -39.03 7.49
N ARG A 25 -0.25 -39.20 6.82
CA ARG A 25 -1.48 -38.47 7.17
C ARG A 25 -2.05 -38.93 8.50
N ARG A 26 -1.93 -40.23 8.82
CA ARG A 26 -2.41 -40.81 10.08
C ARG A 26 -1.70 -40.19 11.27
N GLU A 27 -0.38 -40.04 11.19
CA GLU A 27 0.44 -39.56 12.31
C GLU A 27 0.63 -38.03 12.31
N TYR A 28 0.84 -37.44 11.13
CA TYR A 28 1.28 -36.04 11.00
C TYR A 28 0.20 -35.08 10.48
N GLY A 29 -0.96 -35.57 10.02
CA GLY A 29 -1.99 -34.77 9.36
C GLY A 29 -2.53 -33.61 10.19
N ASP A 30 -2.45 -33.70 11.52
CA ASP A 30 -2.88 -32.66 12.45
C ASP A 30 -1.94 -31.45 12.46
N ARG A 31 -0.64 -31.66 12.21
CA ARG A 31 0.41 -30.63 12.25
C ARG A 31 0.92 -30.23 10.86
N PHE A 32 0.93 -31.16 9.91
CA PHE A 32 1.53 -31.01 8.60
C PHE A 32 0.54 -31.31 7.47
N ARG A 33 0.76 -30.69 6.30
CA ARG A 33 0.04 -31.02 5.07
C ARG A 33 0.85 -32.02 4.26
N VAL A 34 0.30 -33.20 3.99
CA VAL A 34 0.98 -34.25 3.21
C VAL A 34 0.70 -34.06 1.72
N LEU A 35 1.74 -33.70 0.96
CA LEU A 35 1.73 -33.57 -0.49
C LEU A 35 2.40 -34.81 -1.13
N ARG A 36 1.88 -35.23 -2.29
CA ARG A 36 2.36 -36.40 -3.02
C ARG A 36 2.77 -35.98 -4.42
N ALA A 37 3.81 -36.60 -4.96
CA ALA A 37 4.19 -36.47 -6.35
C ALA A 37 4.64 -37.83 -6.90
N GLU A 38 4.19 -38.16 -8.12
CA GLU A 38 4.46 -39.44 -8.79
C GLU A 38 5.80 -39.43 -9.56
N SER A 39 6.52 -38.31 -9.56
CA SER A 39 7.83 -38.18 -10.18
C SER A 39 8.58 -36.97 -9.63
N GLY A 40 9.90 -36.94 -9.81
CA GLY A 40 10.73 -35.79 -9.47
C GLY A 40 10.32 -34.51 -10.22
N ALA A 41 9.91 -34.61 -11.49
CA ALA A 41 9.46 -33.44 -12.26
C ALA A 41 8.20 -32.80 -11.69
N VAL A 42 7.16 -33.61 -11.42
CA VAL A 42 5.91 -33.15 -10.79
C VAL A 42 6.17 -32.59 -9.39
N ALA A 43 7.11 -33.19 -8.65
CA ALA A 43 7.53 -32.71 -7.34
C ALA A 43 8.19 -31.32 -7.41
N LEU A 44 9.05 -31.07 -8.40
CA LEU A 44 9.70 -29.75 -8.58
C LEU A 44 8.69 -28.67 -8.98
N GLU A 45 7.75 -28.96 -9.88
CA GLU A 45 6.66 -28.05 -10.22
C GLU A 45 5.82 -27.71 -8.99
N ALA A 46 5.49 -28.71 -8.17
CA ALA A 46 4.78 -28.50 -6.92
C ALA A 46 5.58 -27.61 -5.96
N LEU A 47 6.90 -27.78 -5.85
CA LEU A 47 7.76 -26.95 -5.00
C LEU A 47 7.81 -25.49 -5.45
N GLN A 48 7.84 -25.23 -6.76
CA GLN A 48 7.74 -23.87 -7.30
C GLN A 48 6.42 -23.21 -6.88
N GLN A 49 5.30 -23.93 -6.97
CA GLN A 49 4.00 -23.43 -6.51
C GLN A 49 3.97 -23.15 -5.01
N LEU A 50 4.61 -24.01 -4.20
CA LEU A 50 4.74 -23.76 -2.76
C LEU A 50 5.57 -22.49 -2.47
N LYS A 51 6.62 -22.23 -3.24
CA LYS A 51 7.39 -20.98 -3.14
C LYS A 51 6.58 -19.74 -3.52
N LEU A 52 5.79 -19.82 -4.58
CA LEU A 52 4.89 -18.72 -4.97
C LEU A 52 3.80 -18.45 -3.92
N ARG A 53 3.41 -19.47 -3.14
CA ARG A 53 2.50 -19.34 -1.98
C ARG A 53 3.19 -18.99 -0.65
N ASN A 54 4.52 -18.94 -0.65
CA ASN A 54 5.33 -18.82 0.56
C ASN A 54 5.05 -19.92 1.61
N GLU A 55 4.71 -21.11 1.16
CA GLU A 55 4.43 -22.24 2.04
C GLU A 55 5.72 -22.99 2.39
N PRO A 56 6.00 -23.23 3.70
CA PRO A 56 7.20 -23.92 4.13
C PRO A 56 7.09 -25.44 3.92
N VAL A 57 8.21 -26.09 3.60
CA VAL A 57 8.32 -27.54 3.52
C VAL A 57 9.21 -28.02 4.66
N ALA A 58 8.69 -28.92 5.49
CA ALA A 58 9.41 -29.46 6.65
C ALA A 58 10.27 -30.66 6.29
N LEU A 59 9.76 -31.55 5.42
CA LEU A 59 10.42 -32.81 5.09
C LEU A 59 10.18 -33.20 3.62
N PHE A 60 11.25 -33.64 2.95
CA PHE A 60 11.24 -34.42 1.73
C PHE A 60 11.41 -35.90 2.07
N LEU A 61 10.47 -36.75 1.67
CA LEU A 61 10.55 -38.21 1.78
C LEU A 61 10.49 -38.83 0.38
N VAL A 62 11.65 -39.18 -0.17
CA VAL A 62 11.82 -39.35 -1.63
C VAL A 62 12.36 -40.74 -1.95
N ASP A 63 11.76 -41.44 -2.91
CA ASP A 63 12.33 -42.68 -3.42
C ASP A 63 13.63 -42.47 -4.19
N GLN A 64 14.59 -43.37 -3.97
CA GLN A 64 15.87 -43.30 -4.64
C GLN A 64 15.80 -43.58 -6.14
N ARG A 65 15.00 -44.58 -6.55
CA ARG A 65 14.99 -45.16 -7.90
C ARG A 65 13.73 -44.76 -8.65
N MET A 66 13.64 -43.48 -8.98
CA MET A 66 12.58 -42.98 -9.85
C MET A 66 13.07 -42.88 -11.31
N PRO A 67 12.19 -43.13 -12.30
CA PRO A 67 12.48 -42.92 -13.72
C PRO A 67 12.85 -41.45 -14.00
N GLN A 68 13.75 -41.25 -14.97
CA GLN A 68 14.20 -39.93 -15.48
C GLN A 68 15.01 -39.06 -14.50
N MET A 69 14.69 -39.07 -13.21
CA MET A 69 15.35 -38.30 -12.17
C MET A 69 15.38 -39.11 -10.88
N SER A 70 16.57 -39.46 -10.39
CA SER A 70 16.74 -40.16 -9.12
C SER A 70 16.35 -39.28 -7.93
N GLY A 71 16.11 -39.90 -6.77
CA GLY A 71 15.78 -39.17 -5.55
C GLY A 71 16.86 -38.17 -5.13
N VAL A 72 18.13 -38.51 -5.34
CA VAL A 72 19.27 -37.61 -5.07
C VAL A 72 19.25 -36.40 -6.01
N GLU A 73 19.08 -36.61 -7.31
CA GLU A 73 19.02 -35.53 -8.30
C GLU A 73 17.84 -34.59 -8.05
N PHE A 74 16.70 -35.15 -7.62
CA PHE A 74 15.57 -34.36 -7.16
C PHE A 74 15.94 -33.51 -5.94
N LEU A 75 16.52 -34.12 -4.89
CA LEU A 75 16.89 -33.42 -3.66
C LEU A 75 17.90 -32.29 -3.95
N GLU A 76 18.89 -32.50 -4.81
CA GLU A 76 19.84 -31.45 -5.20
C GLU A 76 19.15 -30.21 -5.78
N GLN A 77 18.11 -30.39 -6.59
CA GLN A 77 17.32 -29.30 -7.15
C GLN A 77 16.34 -28.71 -6.14
N ALA A 78 15.67 -29.56 -5.35
CA ALA A 78 14.72 -29.15 -4.33
C ALA A 78 15.36 -28.25 -3.25
N LEU A 79 16.63 -28.50 -2.93
CA LEU A 79 17.38 -27.74 -1.93
C LEU A 79 17.78 -26.34 -2.39
N GLN A 80 17.81 -26.08 -3.69
CA GLN A 80 17.99 -24.71 -4.20
C GLN A 80 16.77 -23.85 -3.81
N MET A 81 15.57 -24.44 -3.80
CA MET A 81 14.35 -23.78 -3.34
C MET A 81 14.24 -23.81 -1.81
N PHE A 82 14.40 -24.97 -1.19
CA PHE A 82 14.15 -25.17 0.24
C PHE A 82 15.39 -25.73 0.97
N PRO A 83 16.40 -24.89 1.25
CA PRO A 83 17.67 -25.34 1.80
C PRO A 83 17.56 -25.89 3.24
N GLU A 84 16.58 -25.41 4.01
CA GLU A 84 16.37 -25.77 5.42
C GLU A 84 15.48 -27.00 5.62
N THR A 85 14.91 -27.56 4.54
CA THR A 85 14.02 -28.74 4.62
C THR A 85 14.80 -30.01 4.96
N LYS A 86 14.21 -30.86 5.80
CA LYS A 86 14.77 -32.18 6.14
C LYS A 86 14.61 -33.17 5.00
N LYS A 87 15.52 -34.14 4.92
CA LYS A 87 15.68 -35.02 3.77
C LYS A 87 15.78 -36.46 4.24
N ALA A 88 14.79 -37.25 3.86
CA ALA A 88 14.77 -38.68 4.06
C ALA A 88 14.66 -39.40 2.71
N LEU A 89 15.56 -40.34 2.45
CA LEU A 89 15.56 -41.14 1.23
C LEU A 89 14.91 -42.50 1.49
N LEU A 90 13.96 -42.94 0.67
CA LEU A 90 13.44 -44.30 0.68
C LEU A 90 14.28 -45.17 -0.27
N THR A 91 14.79 -46.29 0.22
CA THR A 91 15.73 -47.14 -0.52
C THR A 91 15.39 -48.62 -0.41
N ALA A 92 15.80 -49.40 -1.42
CA ALA A 92 15.83 -50.85 -1.36
C ALA A 92 17.26 -51.36 -1.05
N TYR A 93 17.39 -52.65 -0.68
CA TYR A 93 18.65 -53.28 -0.24
C TYR A 93 19.83 -53.16 -1.22
N ALA A 94 19.56 -52.89 -2.50
CA ALA A 94 20.57 -52.75 -3.53
C ALA A 94 21.14 -51.32 -3.69
N ASP A 95 20.63 -50.34 -2.94
CA ASP A 95 20.94 -48.91 -3.13
C ASP A 95 21.74 -48.27 -1.99
N THR A 96 22.21 -49.07 -1.03
CA THR A 96 22.90 -48.59 0.17
C THR A 96 24.16 -47.78 -0.16
N ASP A 97 24.94 -48.18 -1.16
CA ASP A 97 26.13 -47.43 -1.59
C ASP A 97 25.78 -46.08 -2.24
N ALA A 98 24.63 -45.99 -2.91
CA ALA A 98 24.14 -44.73 -3.48
C ALA A 98 23.64 -43.79 -2.38
N ALA A 99 22.94 -44.32 -1.37
CA ALA A 99 22.52 -43.57 -0.18
C ALA A 99 23.73 -43.03 0.61
N ILE A 100 24.77 -43.84 0.81
CA ILE A 100 26.00 -43.42 1.51
C ILE A 100 26.71 -42.27 0.75
N ARG A 101 26.77 -42.34 -0.58
CA ARG A 101 27.32 -41.23 -1.38
C ARG A 101 26.49 -39.96 -1.21
N ALA A 102 25.17 -40.08 -1.23
CA ALA A 102 24.25 -38.96 -1.11
C ALA A 102 24.29 -38.26 0.27
N ILE A 103 24.64 -38.97 1.35
CA ILE A 103 24.92 -38.35 2.66
C ILE A 103 26.07 -37.34 2.54
N ASN A 104 27.12 -37.69 1.78
CA ASN A 104 28.31 -36.84 1.67
C ASN A 104 28.15 -35.70 0.66
N THR A 105 27.43 -35.91 -0.44
CA THR A 105 27.24 -34.89 -1.50
C THR A 105 26.02 -34.00 -1.26
N THR A 106 24.87 -34.59 -0.95
CA THR A 106 23.55 -33.92 -0.91
C THR A 106 23.09 -33.64 0.53
N ARG A 107 23.89 -34.06 1.52
CA ARG A 107 23.63 -33.91 2.96
C ARG A 107 22.23 -34.40 3.36
N ILE A 108 21.88 -35.60 2.91
CA ILE A 108 20.64 -36.27 3.33
C ILE A 108 20.69 -36.49 4.85
N ASP A 109 19.61 -36.17 5.56
CA ASP A 109 19.54 -36.31 7.02
C ASP A 109 19.37 -37.79 7.43
N TYR A 110 18.63 -38.58 6.65
CA TYR A 110 18.43 -40.01 6.91
C TYR A 110 18.08 -40.84 5.66
N TYR A 111 18.29 -42.16 5.69
CA TYR A 111 17.73 -43.08 4.68
C TYR A 111 16.94 -44.21 5.36
N LEU A 112 15.79 -44.53 4.78
CA LEU A 112 14.83 -45.52 5.26
C LEU A 112 14.77 -46.68 4.26
N MET A 113 14.59 -47.88 4.81
CA MET A 113 14.54 -49.12 4.04
C MET A 113 13.09 -49.54 3.76
N LYS A 114 12.78 -49.83 2.50
CA LYS A 114 11.49 -50.45 2.13
C LYS A 114 11.53 -51.98 2.36
N PRO A 115 10.46 -52.60 2.90
CA PRO A 115 9.26 -51.99 3.49
C PRO A 115 9.48 -51.55 4.95
N TRP A 116 8.79 -50.48 5.37
CA TRP A 116 8.86 -49.88 6.71
C TRP A 116 7.76 -50.36 7.66
N ASP A 117 7.10 -51.49 7.36
CA ASP A 117 6.08 -52.07 8.26
C ASP A 117 6.75 -52.81 9.43
N PRO A 118 6.32 -52.60 10.69
CA PRO A 118 5.32 -51.62 11.13
C PRO A 118 5.88 -50.17 11.20
N PRO A 119 5.11 -49.15 10.75
CA PRO A 119 5.58 -47.76 10.67
C PRO A 119 5.89 -47.15 12.04
N GLU A 120 5.24 -47.61 13.11
CA GLU A 120 5.49 -47.17 14.49
C GLU A 120 6.92 -47.47 14.97
N GLU A 121 7.56 -48.50 14.40
CA GLU A 121 8.92 -48.88 14.76
C GLU A 121 9.96 -48.38 13.76
N ARG A 122 9.60 -48.32 12.47
CA ARG A 122 10.58 -48.13 11.38
C ARG A 122 10.46 -46.82 10.62
N LEU A 123 9.34 -46.11 10.72
CA LEU A 123 9.10 -44.85 10.00
C LEU A 123 8.99 -43.66 10.97
N TYR A 124 8.02 -43.69 11.88
CA TYR A 124 7.69 -42.52 12.71
C TYR A 124 8.83 -42.05 13.60
N PRO A 125 9.56 -42.91 14.33
CA PRO A 125 10.63 -42.43 15.22
C PRO A 125 11.70 -41.61 14.49
N VAL A 126 12.04 -42.01 13.27
CA VAL A 126 13.01 -41.29 12.43
C VAL A 126 12.43 -39.97 11.96
N LEU A 127 11.17 -39.96 11.50
CA LEU A 127 10.55 -38.74 11.01
C LEU A 127 10.26 -37.75 12.14
N ASP A 128 9.95 -38.21 13.34
CA ASP A 128 9.77 -37.40 14.54
C ASP A 128 11.05 -36.63 14.87
N ASP A 129 12.20 -37.31 14.94
CA ASP A 129 13.50 -36.66 15.19
C ASP A 129 13.79 -35.57 14.14
N LEU A 130 13.55 -35.84 12.86
CA LEU A 130 13.78 -34.88 11.78
C LEU A 130 12.82 -33.68 11.88
N LEU A 131 11.52 -33.94 12.05
CA LEU A 131 10.50 -32.90 12.11
C LEU A 131 10.63 -32.04 13.36
N ASP A 132 11.01 -32.62 14.51
CA ASP A 132 11.23 -31.88 15.75
C ASP A 132 12.49 -30.99 15.64
N ASP A 133 13.58 -31.48 15.03
CA ASP A 133 14.74 -30.63 14.75
C ASP A 133 14.39 -29.47 13.80
N TRP A 134 13.62 -29.75 12.74
CA TRP A 134 13.13 -28.70 11.85
C TRP A 134 12.26 -27.66 12.57
N LEU A 135 11.30 -28.11 13.38
CA LEU A 135 10.41 -27.24 14.16
C LEU A 135 11.20 -26.37 15.15
N SER A 136 12.31 -26.87 15.70
CA SER A 136 13.15 -26.11 16.63
C SER A 136 13.84 -24.89 15.99
N GLN A 137 14.07 -24.94 14.67
CA GLN A 137 14.75 -23.88 13.90
C GLN A 137 13.76 -23.06 13.06
N PHE A 138 12.56 -23.58 12.83
CA PHE A 138 11.56 -23.00 11.94
C PHE A 138 11.12 -21.60 12.36
N ARG A 139 11.26 -20.65 11.43
CA ARG A 139 10.66 -19.32 11.52
C ARG A 139 9.54 -19.21 10.50
N PRO A 140 8.30 -18.92 10.91
CA PRO A 140 7.21 -18.72 9.97
C PRO A 140 7.56 -17.65 8.92
N PRO A 141 7.41 -17.95 7.63
CA PRO A 141 7.63 -16.96 6.59
C PRO A 141 6.57 -15.86 6.64
N PHE A 142 6.82 -14.73 5.98
CA PHE A 142 5.84 -13.66 5.86
C PHE A 142 4.57 -14.15 5.15
N ASP A 143 3.43 -14.05 5.82
CA ASP A 143 2.12 -14.38 5.26
C ASP A 143 1.41 -13.10 4.81
N GLY A 144 1.26 -12.92 3.50
CA GLY A 144 0.63 -11.73 2.94
C GLY A 144 1.05 -11.43 1.51
N ILE A 145 0.84 -10.18 1.10
CA ILE A 145 1.15 -9.69 -0.24
C ILE A 145 2.65 -9.49 -0.37
N ARG A 146 3.28 -10.03 -1.41
CA ARG A 146 4.70 -9.78 -1.72
C ARG A 146 4.78 -9.01 -3.03
N VAL A 147 5.52 -7.91 -3.03
CA VAL A 147 5.72 -7.05 -4.20
C VAL A 147 7.17 -7.15 -4.61
N ILE A 148 7.40 -7.74 -5.78
CA ILE A 148 8.72 -7.85 -6.39
C ILE A 148 8.85 -6.78 -7.46
N GLY A 149 9.92 -6.00 -7.43
CA GLY A 149 10.12 -4.96 -8.43
C GLY A 149 11.50 -4.35 -8.40
N ASN A 150 11.70 -3.40 -9.31
CA ASN A 150 12.86 -2.53 -9.29
C ASN A 150 12.52 -1.30 -8.44
N ARG A 151 13.44 -0.91 -7.55
CA ARG A 151 13.28 0.28 -6.72
C ARG A 151 12.92 1.54 -7.51
N TRP A 152 13.49 1.71 -8.69
CA TRP A 152 13.33 2.90 -9.52
C TRP A 152 12.17 2.83 -10.49
N SER A 153 11.32 1.81 -10.38
CA SER A 153 10.12 1.70 -11.22
C SER A 153 8.99 2.57 -10.64
N PRO A 154 8.46 3.56 -11.40
CA PRO A 154 7.28 4.31 -10.98
C PRO A 154 6.08 3.43 -10.67
N HIS A 155 5.94 2.31 -11.40
CA HIS A 155 4.87 1.34 -11.21
C HIS A 155 5.05 0.56 -9.90
N SER A 156 6.29 0.22 -9.54
CA SER A 156 6.58 -0.36 -8.23
C SER A 156 6.28 0.62 -7.10
N HIS A 157 6.62 1.90 -7.25
CA HIS A 157 6.26 2.94 -6.30
C HIS A 157 4.74 3.05 -6.12
N GLU A 158 3.97 3.11 -7.22
CA GLU A 158 2.51 3.23 -7.19
C GLU A 158 1.84 2.10 -6.41
N ILE A 159 2.24 0.85 -6.66
CA ILE A 159 1.68 -0.31 -5.95
C ILE A 159 2.07 -0.32 -4.47
N LYS A 160 3.34 -0.03 -4.15
CA LYS A 160 3.81 0.08 -2.76
C LYS A 160 3.05 1.17 -1.99
N ASP A 161 2.90 2.35 -2.59
CA ASP A 161 2.19 3.49 -1.99
C ASP A 161 0.71 3.15 -1.79
N PHE A 162 0.07 2.55 -2.79
CA PHE A 162 -1.33 2.09 -2.69
C PHE A 162 -1.53 1.13 -1.52
N LEU A 163 -0.71 0.09 -1.40
CA LEU A 163 -0.81 -0.90 -0.31
C LEU A 163 -0.54 -0.25 1.05
N ALA A 164 0.51 0.57 1.16
CA ALA A 164 0.87 1.25 2.40
C ALA A 164 -0.24 2.20 2.87
N ARG A 165 -0.79 3.02 1.98
CA ARG A 165 -1.82 4.01 2.31
C ARG A 165 -3.16 3.36 2.64
N ASN A 166 -3.48 2.22 2.03
CA ASN A 166 -4.64 1.39 2.40
C ASN A 166 -4.38 0.49 3.62
N GLN A 167 -3.19 0.58 4.22
CA GLN A 167 -2.79 -0.15 5.43
C GLN A 167 -2.82 -1.67 5.26
N LEU A 168 -2.49 -2.11 4.05
CA LEU A 168 -2.37 -3.51 3.69
C LEU A 168 -0.92 -3.92 3.92
N PRO A 169 -0.65 -4.85 4.85
CA PRO A 169 0.70 -5.35 5.05
C PRO A 169 1.24 -6.02 3.78
N TYR A 170 2.46 -5.68 3.42
CA TYR A 170 3.16 -6.30 2.29
C TYR A 170 4.66 -6.42 2.57
N GLN A 171 5.30 -7.34 1.87
CA GLN A 171 6.75 -7.47 1.83
C GLN A 171 7.26 -6.92 0.50
N TRP A 172 8.21 -5.98 0.56
CA TRP A 172 8.94 -5.50 -0.61
C TRP A 172 10.16 -6.38 -0.86
N LEU A 173 10.32 -6.83 -2.10
CA LEU A 173 11.45 -7.64 -2.55
C LEU A 173 12.10 -6.92 -3.75
N ASP A 174 13.25 -6.31 -3.51
CA ASP A 174 14.02 -5.66 -4.57
C ASP A 174 14.72 -6.70 -5.43
N ILE A 175 14.38 -6.74 -6.72
CA ILE A 175 14.90 -7.72 -7.68
C ILE A 175 16.42 -7.63 -7.86
N GLU A 176 17.02 -6.46 -7.63
CA GLU A 176 18.47 -6.25 -7.78
C GLU A 176 19.25 -6.78 -6.59
N LEU A 177 18.64 -6.80 -5.40
CA LEU A 177 19.31 -7.10 -4.13
C LEU A 177 18.93 -8.47 -3.55
N SER A 178 17.79 -9.04 -3.97
CA SER A 178 17.23 -10.26 -3.39
C SER A 178 17.32 -11.44 -4.36
N GLU A 179 18.11 -12.46 -4.00
CA GLU A 179 18.14 -13.74 -4.73
C GLU A 179 16.75 -14.40 -4.73
N GLU A 180 16.04 -14.36 -3.60
CA GLU A 180 14.65 -14.86 -3.49
C GLU A 180 13.73 -14.19 -4.52
N ALA A 181 13.84 -12.86 -4.71
CA ALA A 181 13.05 -12.15 -5.71
C ALA A 181 13.32 -12.66 -7.13
N GLN A 182 14.59 -12.97 -7.46
CA GLN A 182 15.00 -13.46 -8.78
C GLN A 182 14.45 -14.86 -9.04
N ASP A 183 14.48 -15.73 -8.03
CA ASP A 183 13.91 -17.06 -8.08
C ASP A 183 12.39 -17.01 -8.24
N LEU A 184 11.69 -16.16 -7.48
CA LEU A 184 10.24 -16.00 -7.58
C LEU A 184 9.78 -15.51 -8.96
N VAL A 185 10.52 -14.58 -9.57
CA VAL A 185 10.24 -14.11 -10.94
C VAL A 185 10.42 -15.24 -11.95
N LYS A 186 11.47 -16.07 -11.79
CA LYS A 186 11.70 -17.24 -12.63
C LYS A 186 10.59 -18.29 -12.48
N TYR A 187 10.14 -18.56 -11.25
CA TYR A 187 9.07 -19.53 -10.99
C TYR A 187 7.70 -19.05 -11.45
N ALA A 188 7.48 -17.73 -11.50
CA ALA A 188 6.27 -17.13 -12.03
C ALA A 188 6.26 -17.06 -13.58
N ASP A 189 7.27 -17.59 -14.26
CA ASP A 189 7.49 -17.49 -15.71
C ASP A 189 7.37 -16.04 -16.22
N CYS A 190 7.95 -15.11 -15.45
CA CYS A 190 7.84 -13.68 -15.68
C CYS A 190 9.15 -13.12 -16.24
N ASP A 191 9.05 -12.30 -17.29
CA ASP A 191 10.18 -11.49 -17.75
C ASP A 191 10.47 -10.36 -16.74
N LYS A 192 11.76 -10.17 -16.40
CA LYS A 192 12.23 -9.07 -15.53
C LYS A 192 11.84 -7.69 -16.07
N LEU A 193 11.62 -7.56 -17.38
CA LEU A 193 11.18 -6.32 -18.01
C LEU A 193 9.73 -5.92 -17.67
N ASN A 194 8.92 -6.84 -17.15
CA ASN A 194 7.49 -6.63 -16.89
C ASN A 194 7.13 -6.41 -15.42
N LEU A 195 8.08 -6.01 -14.58
CA LEU A 195 7.86 -5.74 -13.16
C LEU A 195 7.06 -4.44 -12.89
N PRO A 196 6.38 -4.31 -11.74
CA PRO A 196 6.38 -5.22 -10.59
C PRO A 196 5.50 -6.48 -10.76
N LEU A 197 5.90 -7.54 -10.07
CA LEU A 197 5.12 -8.75 -9.85
C LEU A 197 4.52 -8.70 -8.44
N VAL A 198 3.20 -8.86 -8.33
CA VAL A 198 2.50 -8.92 -7.04
C VAL A 198 2.04 -10.36 -6.79
N LEU A 199 2.54 -10.97 -5.72
CA LEU A 199 2.19 -12.32 -5.29
C LEU A 199 1.21 -12.26 -4.11
N PHE A 200 0.16 -13.07 -4.18
CA PHE A 200 -0.87 -13.17 -3.14
C PHE A 200 -0.70 -14.46 -2.33
N SER A 201 -1.30 -14.51 -1.14
CA SER A 201 -1.21 -15.66 -0.23
C SER A 201 -1.86 -16.94 -0.80
N ASP A 202 -2.74 -16.83 -1.79
CA ASP A 202 -3.30 -17.97 -2.52
C ASP A 202 -2.36 -18.53 -3.60
N GLY A 203 -1.20 -17.89 -3.82
CA GLY A 203 -0.20 -18.25 -4.82
C GLY A 203 -0.45 -17.69 -6.21
N SER A 204 -1.59 -17.01 -6.41
CA SER A 204 -1.80 -16.28 -7.66
C SER A 204 -0.91 -15.05 -7.72
N SER A 205 -0.72 -14.54 -8.93
CA SER A 205 0.12 -13.39 -9.19
C SER A 205 -0.56 -12.42 -10.15
N LEU A 206 -0.17 -11.15 -10.07
CA LEU A 206 -0.48 -10.16 -11.08
C LEU A 206 0.80 -9.49 -11.56
N LEU A 207 0.92 -9.35 -12.87
CA LEU A 207 2.07 -8.75 -13.53
C LEU A 207 1.76 -7.32 -13.95
N LYS A 208 2.58 -6.36 -13.48
CA LYS A 208 2.40 -4.92 -13.68
C LYS A 208 0.94 -4.45 -13.45
N PRO A 209 0.28 -4.85 -12.34
CA PRO A 209 -1.13 -4.54 -12.13
C PRO A 209 -1.34 -3.06 -11.84
N SER A 210 -2.49 -2.53 -12.21
CA SER A 210 -3.00 -1.28 -11.66
C SER A 210 -3.40 -1.44 -10.18
N PRO A 211 -3.45 -0.35 -9.40
CA PRO A 211 -4.01 -0.36 -8.04
C PRO A 211 -5.42 -0.96 -7.97
N LEU A 212 -6.25 -0.76 -9.00
CA LEU A 212 -7.62 -1.28 -9.07
C LEU A 212 -7.65 -2.81 -9.20
N GLU A 213 -6.76 -3.40 -10.00
CA GLU A 213 -6.65 -4.86 -10.12
C GLU A 213 -6.18 -5.49 -8.81
N VAL A 214 -5.22 -4.86 -8.12
CA VAL A 214 -4.79 -5.29 -6.78
C VAL A 214 -5.96 -5.19 -5.79
N ALA A 215 -6.69 -4.07 -5.80
CA ALA A 215 -7.85 -3.85 -4.94
C ALA A 215 -8.95 -4.91 -5.12
N ALA A 216 -9.28 -5.23 -6.37
CA ALA A 216 -10.24 -6.27 -6.70
C ALA A 216 -9.77 -7.65 -6.19
N LYS A 217 -8.48 -7.95 -6.36
CA LYS A 217 -7.91 -9.24 -5.94
C LYS A 217 -7.92 -9.45 -4.42
N ILE A 218 -7.74 -8.39 -3.64
CA ILE A 218 -7.76 -8.45 -2.16
C ILE A 218 -9.15 -8.23 -1.55
N GLY A 219 -10.17 -8.04 -2.39
CA GLY A 219 -11.56 -7.88 -1.93
C GLY A 219 -11.86 -6.52 -1.31
N LEU A 220 -11.17 -5.45 -1.71
CA LEU A 220 -11.61 -4.10 -1.38
C LEU A 220 -12.94 -3.80 -2.08
N GLN A 221 -13.83 -3.10 -1.37
CA GLN A 221 -15.13 -2.72 -1.90
C GLN A 221 -14.97 -1.52 -2.84
N THR A 222 -15.20 -1.73 -4.14
CA THR A 222 -15.09 -0.68 -5.18
C THR A 222 -16.45 -0.29 -5.78
N GLN A 223 -17.48 -1.09 -5.51
CA GLN A 223 -18.82 -0.93 -6.04
C GLN A 223 -19.83 -0.68 -4.92
N ALA A 224 -20.80 0.18 -5.22
CA ALA A 224 -21.91 0.47 -4.33
C ALA A 224 -22.85 -0.74 -4.19
N GLY A 225 -23.21 -1.09 -2.96
CA GLY A 225 -24.20 -2.10 -2.63
C GLY A 225 -25.63 -1.61 -2.77
N LYS A 226 -25.83 -0.28 -2.91
CA LYS A 226 -27.13 0.34 -3.15
C LYS A 226 -27.05 1.37 -4.28
N PRO A 227 -28.11 1.54 -5.08
CA PRO A 227 -28.18 2.62 -6.06
C PRO A 227 -28.45 3.99 -5.44
N PHE A 228 -28.86 4.03 -4.16
CA PHE A 228 -29.35 5.22 -3.49
C PHE A 228 -28.88 5.33 -2.03
N TYR A 229 -28.53 6.54 -1.59
CA TYR A 229 -28.10 6.89 -0.23
C TYR A 229 -28.72 8.20 0.24
N ASP A 230 -28.89 8.39 1.56
CA ASP A 230 -29.30 9.68 2.09
C ASP A 230 -28.15 10.70 1.96
N LEU A 231 -26.92 10.23 2.21
CA LEU A 231 -25.71 11.03 2.17
C LEU A 231 -24.60 10.32 1.38
N ALA A 232 -24.09 10.98 0.35
CA ALA A 232 -22.85 10.58 -0.32
C ALA A 232 -21.73 11.56 0.01
N ILE A 233 -20.53 11.05 0.24
CA ILE A 233 -19.35 11.82 0.60
C ILE A 233 -18.24 11.48 -0.38
N VAL A 234 -17.70 12.49 -1.06
CA VAL A 234 -16.60 12.31 -2.02
C VAL A 234 -15.31 12.78 -1.37
N GLY A 235 -14.39 11.86 -1.12
CA GLY A 235 -13.10 12.08 -0.47
C GLY A 235 -13.07 11.56 0.97
N GLY A 236 -12.17 10.62 1.23
CA GLY A 236 -11.91 9.95 2.50
C GLY A 236 -10.82 10.60 3.34
N GLY A 237 -10.60 11.92 3.21
CA GLY A 237 -9.73 12.68 4.13
C GLY A 237 -10.35 12.84 5.53
N PRO A 238 -9.68 13.51 6.49
CA PRO A 238 -10.18 13.67 7.86
C PRO A 238 -11.59 14.27 7.94
N GLY A 239 -11.92 15.25 7.08
CA GLY A 239 -13.27 15.84 7.05
C GLY A 239 -14.33 14.89 6.50
N GLY A 240 -14.04 14.15 5.44
CA GLY A 240 -14.97 13.17 4.88
C GLY A 240 -15.19 11.97 5.81
N LEU A 241 -14.13 11.48 6.44
CA LEU A 241 -14.22 10.43 7.46
C LEU A 241 -15.03 10.87 8.69
N ALA A 242 -14.86 12.12 9.13
CA ALA A 242 -15.69 12.68 10.20
C ALA A 242 -17.16 12.77 9.78
N ALA A 243 -17.45 13.31 8.60
CA ALA A 243 -18.81 13.39 8.07
C ALA A 243 -19.45 12.00 7.93
N ALA A 244 -18.68 11.00 7.51
CA ALA A 244 -19.13 9.62 7.39
C ALA A 244 -19.56 9.03 8.75
N VAL A 245 -18.70 9.18 9.77
CA VAL A 245 -19.00 8.73 11.13
C VAL A 245 -20.25 9.42 11.67
N TYR A 246 -20.32 10.75 11.58
CA TYR A 246 -21.44 11.51 12.13
C TYR A 246 -22.74 11.21 11.38
N GLY A 247 -22.72 11.22 10.04
CA GLY A 247 -23.90 10.95 9.21
C GLY A 247 -24.52 9.58 9.51
N ALA A 248 -23.70 8.52 9.54
CA ALA A 248 -24.20 7.19 9.86
C ALA A 248 -24.62 7.06 11.33
N SER A 249 -23.92 7.70 12.28
CA SER A 249 -24.30 7.66 13.69
C SER A 249 -25.64 8.37 13.99
N GLU A 250 -26.01 9.34 13.15
CA GLU A 250 -27.30 10.07 13.22
C GLU A 250 -28.39 9.44 12.34
N GLY A 251 -28.12 8.26 11.76
CA GLY A 251 -29.13 7.41 11.11
C GLY A 251 -29.21 7.55 9.58
N LEU A 252 -28.32 8.31 8.94
CA LEU A 252 -28.30 8.44 7.48
C LEU A 252 -27.64 7.22 6.82
N HIS A 253 -28.28 6.67 5.79
CA HIS A 253 -27.61 5.72 4.89
C HIS A 253 -26.50 6.45 4.13
N THR A 254 -25.26 6.15 4.51
CA THR A 254 -24.09 6.94 4.11
C THR A 254 -23.10 6.12 3.29
N VAL A 255 -22.64 6.68 2.16
CA VAL A 255 -21.53 6.16 1.37
C VAL A 255 -20.38 7.16 1.34
N LEU A 256 -19.15 6.66 1.50
CA LEU A 256 -17.90 7.40 1.36
C LEU A 256 -17.13 6.86 0.16
N ILE A 257 -16.83 7.72 -0.81
CA ILE A 257 -16.13 7.35 -2.04
C ILE A 257 -14.72 7.94 -2.00
N GLU A 258 -13.69 7.10 -2.05
CA GLU A 258 -12.29 7.50 -1.94
C GLU A 258 -11.47 6.93 -3.10
N ARG A 259 -10.83 7.83 -3.85
CA ARG A 259 -10.10 7.51 -5.08
C ARG A 259 -8.78 6.76 -4.89
N GLU A 260 -8.11 6.95 -3.76
CA GLU A 260 -6.77 6.41 -3.51
C GLU A 260 -6.77 5.57 -2.23
N ALA A 261 -6.93 6.23 -1.09
CA ALA A 261 -6.86 5.59 0.22
C ALA A 261 -7.46 6.48 1.31
N PRO A 262 -8.24 5.91 2.26
CA PRO A 262 -8.73 6.68 3.40
C PRO A 262 -7.60 7.33 4.20
N GLY A 263 -7.84 8.55 4.65
CA GLY A 263 -6.87 9.43 5.30
C GLY A 263 -6.46 10.62 4.45
N GLY A 264 -6.62 10.53 3.11
CA GLY A 264 -6.22 11.59 2.18
C GLY A 264 -4.75 12.02 2.39
N GLN A 265 -4.45 13.29 2.16
CA GLN A 265 -3.10 13.82 2.41
C GLN A 265 -2.66 13.74 3.88
N ALA A 266 -3.59 13.88 4.83
CA ALA A 266 -3.22 13.78 6.24
C ALA A 266 -2.71 12.37 6.58
N GLY A 267 -3.21 11.35 5.89
CA GLY A 267 -2.79 9.95 6.01
C GLY A 267 -1.30 9.71 5.74
N THR A 268 -0.66 10.55 4.92
CA THR A 268 0.77 10.43 4.60
C THR A 268 1.68 11.12 5.63
N SER A 269 1.10 11.81 6.62
CA SER A 269 1.88 12.48 7.67
C SER A 269 2.53 11.45 8.59
N SER A 270 3.85 11.55 8.77
CA SER A 270 4.60 10.67 9.67
C SER A 270 4.20 10.89 11.14
N ARG A 271 3.88 12.14 11.50
CA ARG A 271 3.42 12.50 12.82
C ARG A 271 2.46 13.70 12.80
N ILE A 272 1.47 13.67 13.68
CA ILE A 272 0.54 14.75 13.97
C ILE A 272 0.55 14.95 15.48
N GLU A 273 1.15 16.06 15.92
CA GLU A 273 1.30 16.38 17.36
C GLU A 273 0.23 17.36 17.86
N ASN A 274 -0.39 18.11 16.95
CA ASN A 274 -1.36 19.17 17.27
C ASN A 274 -2.83 18.71 17.18
N TYR A 275 -3.09 17.41 17.31
CA TYR A 275 -4.46 16.87 17.34
C TYR A 275 -4.85 16.50 18.77
N LEU A 276 -5.82 17.25 19.31
CA LEU A 276 -6.25 17.13 20.70
C LEU A 276 -6.74 15.70 21.02
N GLY A 277 -6.39 15.21 22.21
CA GLY A 277 -6.71 13.86 22.66
C GLY A 277 -5.59 12.84 22.46
N PHE A 278 -4.50 13.22 21.78
CA PHE A 278 -3.33 12.36 21.55
C PHE A 278 -2.06 13.04 22.10
N PRO A 279 -1.78 12.91 23.41
CA PRO A 279 -0.72 13.67 24.08
C PRO A 279 0.69 13.34 23.56
N VAL A 280 0.89 12.15 22.96
CA VAL A 280 2.15 11.73 22.35
C VAL A 280 2.14 11.87 20.81
N GLY A 281 1.10 12.49 20.26
CA GLY A 281 0.80 12.51 18.83
C GLY A 281 0.42 11.13 18.29
N LEU A 282 0.14 11.08 16.98
CA LEU A 282 -0.09 9.85 16.22
C LEU A 282 0.32 10.05 14.76
N SER A 283 0.49 8.96 14.01
CA SER A 283 0.68 9.06 12.56
C SER A 283 -0.63 9.41 11.86
N GLY A 284 -0.53 9.97 10.65
CA GLY A 284 -1.67 10.20 9.78
C GLY A 284 -2.44 8.92 9.45
N GLY A 285 -1.70 7.85 9.13
CA GLY A 285 -2.26 6.52 8.87
C GLY A 285 -3.02 5.96 10.07
N ASP A 286 -2.50 6.10 11.29
CA ASP A 286 -3.20 5.64 12.49
C ASP A 286 -4.51 6.40 12.72
N LEU A 287 -4.54 7.71 12.48
CA LEU A 287 -5.76 8.51 12.55
C LEU A 287 -6.80 8.01 11.55
N ALA A 288 -6.39 7.82 10.30
CA ALA A 288 -7.24 7.30 9.23
C ALA A 288 -7.78 5.90 9.54
N ARG A 289 -6.92 4.99 10.05
CA ARG A 289 -7.31 3.62 10.43
C ARG A 289 -8.45 3.64 11.43
N ARG A 290 -8.28 4.42 12.49
CA ARG A 290 -9.25 4.51 13.59
C ARG A 290 -10.58 5.07 13.09
N ALA A 291 -10.54 6.09 12.23
CA ALA A 291 -11.73 6.68 11.64
C ALA A 291 -12.46 5.72 10.69
N VAL A 292 -11.74 4.98 9.84
CA VAL A 292 -12.32 3.93 8.97
C VAL A 292 -13.00 2.84 9.81
N THR A 293 -12.33 2.35 10.85
CA THR A 293 -12.91 1.36 11.78
C THR A 293 -14.19 1.89 12.42
N GLN A 294 -14.22 3.16 12.82
CA GLN A 294 -15.40 3.79 13.39
C GLN A 294 -16.53 3.93 12.37
N ALA A 295 -16.24 4.40 11.15
CA ALA A 295 -17.23 4.55 10.08
C ALA A 295 -17.86 3.19 9.72
N ARG A 296 -17.04 2.14 9.52
CA ARG A 296 -17.52 0.78 9.26
C ARG A 296 -18.40 0.23 10.38
N ARG A 297 -18.04 0.51 11.65
CA ARG A 297 -18.86 0.10 12.81
C ARG A 297 -20.26 0.70 12.77
N PHE A 298 -20.43 1.91 12.23
CA PHE A 298 -21.74 2.55 12.06
C PHE A 298 -22.45 2.14 10.75
N GLY A 299 -21.87 1.23 9.96
CA GLY A 299 -22.47 0.76 8.71
C GLY A 299 -22.26 1.70 7.52
N VAL A 300 -21.29 2.61 7.59
CA VAL A 300 -20.87 3.39 6.42
C VAL A 300 -20.31 2.45 5.37
N GLU A 301 -20.80 2.59 4.16
CA GLU A 301 -20.21 1.94 3.00
C GLU A 301 -19.02 2.75 2.48
N ILE A 302 -17.86 2.13 2.33
CA ILE A 302 -16.63 2.82 1.88
C ILE A 302 -16.21 2.19 0.56
N LEU A 303 -16.26 2.98 -0.51
CA LEU A 303 -15.79 2.58 -1.83
C LEU A 303 -14.34 3.03 -2.01
N ASN A 304 -13.39 2.10 -2.08
CA ASN A 304 -11.97 2.41 -2.25
C ASN A 304 -11.19 1.29 -2.98
N PRO A 305 -10.35 1.61 -3.97
CA PRO A 305 -10.25 2.89 -4.67
C PRO A 305 -11.42 3.08 -5.66
N GLN A 306 -12.05 4.25 -5.65
CA GLN A 306 -13.08 4.65 -6.63
C GLN A 306 -13.09 6.17 -6.82
N GLU A 307 -13.03 6.62 -8.08
CA GLU A 307 -13.00 8.04 -8.43
C GLU A 307 -14.36 8.55 -8.89
N VAL A 308 -14.71 9.76 -8.49
CA VAL A 308 -15.87 10.51 -9.00
C VAL A 308 -15.42 11.42 -10.13
N GLN A 309 -16.10 11.34 -11.26
CA GLN A 309 -15.78 12.11 -12.47
C GLN A 309 -16.84 13.15 -12.84
N GLY A 310 -18.03 13.10 -12.23
CA GLY A 310 -19.11 14.00 -12.57
C GLY A 310 -20.21 14.04 -11.52
N ILE A 311 -20.95 15.13 -11.52
CA ILE A 311 -22.23 15.27 -10.81
C ILE A 311 -23.30 15.81 -11.75
N ARG A 312 -24.52 15.35 -11.56
CA ARG A 312 -25.74 15.87 -12.18
C ARG A 312 -26.77 16.16 -11.10
N ILE A 313 -27.50 17.26 -11.26
CA ILE A 313 -28.51 17.70 -10.30
C ILE A 313 -29.87 17.44 -10.92
N GLU A 314 -30.67 16.60 -10.26
CA GLU A 314 -32.03 16.26 -10.63
C GLU A 314 -32.89 16.32 -9.37
N ASP A 315 -33.29 17.52 -8.96
CA ASP A 315 -33.96 17.72 -7.67
C ASP A 315 -35.15 16.75 -7.48
N PRO A 316 -35.25 16.08 -6.31
CA PRO A 316 -34.48 16.29 -5.08
C PRO A 316 -33.17 15.50 -4.97
N TYR A 317 -32.62 14.98 -6.07
CA TYR A 317 -31.48 14.07 -6.11
C TYR A 317 -30.19 14.72 -6.65
N ARG A 318 -29.05 14.24 -6.15
CA ARG A 318 -27.72 14.44 -6.73
C ARG A 318 -27.22 13.11 -7.23
N ILE A 319 -26.85 13.06 -8.51
CA ILE A 319 -26.38 11.84 -9.17
C ILE A 319 -24.88 12.00 -9.42
N ILE A 320 -24.10 11.06 -8.91
CA ILE A 320 -22.65 11.04 -8.96
C ILE A 320 -22.23 9.99 -9.99
N THR A 321 -21.41 10.38 -10.97
CA THR A 321 -20.84 9.46 -11.95
C THR A 321 -19.45 9.02 -11.51
N LEU A 322 -19.25 7.71 -11.41
CA LEU A 322 -17.98 7.08 -11.05
C LEU A 322 -17.10 6.80 -12.28
N ALA A 323 -15.81 6.54 -12.05
CA ALA A 323 -14.84 6.30 -13.12
C ALA A 323 -15.11 5.03 -13.96
N ASP A 324 -15.83 4.06 -13.39
CA ASP A 324 -16.29 2.86 -14.12
C ASP A 324 -17.59 3.09 -14.91
N GLY A 325 -18.12 4.32 -14.90
CA GLY A 325 -19.36 4.72 -15.56
C GLY A 325 -20.63 4.41 -14.78
N SER A 326 -20.54 3.78 -13.60
CA SER A 326 -21.69 3.58 -12.73
C SER A 326 -22.15 4.92 -12.09
N GLU A 327 -23.42 4.96 -11.69
CA GLU A 327 -24.00 6.14 -11.05
C GLU A 327 -24.51 5.80 -9.64
N ILE A 328 -24.31 6.74 -8.70
CA ILE A 328 -24.85 6.69 -7.35
C ILE A 328 -25.76 7.91 -7.16
N SER A 329 -26.99 7.68 -6.69
CA SER A 329 -27.92 8.77 -6.35
C SER A 329 -27.94 9.06 -4.85
N CYS A 330 -28.04 10.32 -4.47
CA CYS A 330 -28.25 10.70 -3.07
C CYS A 330 -29.13 11.93 -2.86
N HIS A 331 -29.65 12.11 -1.65
CA HIS A 331 -30.32 13.36 -1.27
C HIS A 331 -29.34 14.49 -1.01
N ALA A 332 -28.27 14.22 -0.24
CA ALA A 332 -27.24 15.20 0.09
C ALA A 332 -25.85 14.71 -0.32
N LEU A 333 -25.00 15.66 -0.72
CA LEU A 333 -23.64 15.40 -1.16
C LEU A 333 -22.64 16.25 -0.36
N ILE A 334 -21.59 15.63 0.19
CA ILE A 334 -20.44 16.34 0.74
C ILE A 334 -19.23 16.17 -0.18
N LEU A 335 -18.65 17.29 -0.60
CA LEU A 335 -17.37 17.38 -1.29
C LEU A 335 -16.25 17.53 -0.25
N ALA A 336 -15.59 16.43 0.09
CA ALA A 336 -14.46 16.34 1.01
C ALA A 336 -13.15 16.03 0.25
N LEU A 337 -12.99 16.62 -0.94
CA LEU A 337 -11.96 16.27 -1.93
C LEU A 337 -10.52 16.56 -1.48
N GLY A 338 -10.35 17.36 -0.43
CA GLY A 338 -9.04 17.83 0.02
C GLY A 338 -8.29 18.58 -1.08
N VAL A 339 -6.98 18.34 -1.16
CA VAL A 339 -6.08 18.93 -2.15
C VAL A 339 -5.04 17.90 -2.60
N SER A 340 -4.44 18.13 -3.76
CA SER A 340 -3.32 17.36 -4.30
C SER A 340 -2.04 18.19 -4.29
N TRP A 341 -0.87 17.55 -4.20
CA TRP A 341 0.40 18.26 -4.29
C TRP A 341 0.51 19.01 -5.61
N ARG A 342 0.97 20.27 -5.52
CA ARG A 342 1.30 21.06 -6.70
C ARG A 342 2.50 20.42 -7.39
N ARG A 343 2.36 20.16 -8.69
CA ARG A 343 3.45 19.61 -9.49
C ARG A 343 4.55 20.64 -9.73
N LEU A 344 5.80 20.21 -9.64
CA LEU A 344 6.95 21.00 -10.07
C LEU A 344 7.07 20.85 -11.58
N ASN A 345 6.99 21.96 -12.32
CA ASN A 345 7.07 21.96 -13.78
C ASN A 345 8.48 22.35 -14.23
N VAL A 346 9.39 21.37 -14.25
CA VAL A 346 10.76 21.52 -14.76
C VAL A 346 11.11 20.34 -15.66
N PRO A 347 12.07 20.47 -16.59
CA PRO A 347 12.44 19.37 -17.47
C PRO A 347 12.86 18.13 -16.69
N GLY A 348 12.46 16.95 -17.21
CA GLY A 348 12.74 15.63 -16.63
C GLY A 348 11.72 15.10 -15.62
N MET A 349 10.81 15.94 -15.12
CA MET A 349 9.87 15.57 -14.04
C MET A 349 8.93 14.42 -14.37
N ASP A 350 8.31 14.43 -15.56
CA ASP A 350 7.33 13.41 -15.94
C ASP A 350 7.95 12.01 -16.04
N ARG A 351 9.22 11.94 -16.44
CA ARG A 351 9.97 10.68 -16.56
C ARG A 351 10.41 10.11 -15.21
N LEU A 352 10.79 10.98 -14.28
CA LEU A 352 11.47 10.59 -13.03
C LEU A 352 10.55 10.57 -11.81
N THR A 353 9.28 10.96 -11.95
CA THR A 353 8.29 10.84 -10.88
C THR A 353 8.03 9.37 -10.56
N GLY A 354 8.21 8.98 -9.30
CA GLY A 354 8.17 7.57 -8.86
C GLY A 354 9.48 6.81 -9.10
N ALA A 355 10.49 7.45 -9.69
CA ALA A 355 11.81 6.90 -9.99
C ALA A 355 12.93 7.80 -9.41
N GLY A 356 12.83 8.11 -8.12
CA GLY A 356 13.74 9.02 -7.41
C GLY A 356 13.18 10.43 -7.20
N VAL A 357 12.09 10.81 -7.87
CA VAL A 357 11.33 12.04 -7.56
C VAL A 357 9.96 11.70 -6.98
N TYR A 358 9.66 12.23 -5.80
CA TYR A 358 8.43 11.91 -5.06
C TYR A 358 7.73 13.17 -4.52
N TYR A 359 6.43 13.05 -4.25
CA TYR A 359 5.62 14.13 -3.69
C TYR A 359 5.21 13.84 -2.25
N GLY A 360 5.39 14.83 -1.37
CA GLY A 360 5.19 14.64 0.07
C GLY A 360 6.21 13.68 0.69
N ALA A 361 5.95 13.26 1.93
CA ALA A 361 6.74 12.24 2.59
C ALA A 361 6.25 10.87 2.11
N ALA A 362 6.75 10.41 0.96
CA ALA A 362 6.52 9.05 0.47
C ALA A 362 7.20 8.04 1.42
N GLN A 363 6.52 7.71 2.52
CA GLN A 363 7.07 6.90 3.62
C GLN A 363 7.57 5.54 3.14
N THR A 364 6.99 5.01 2.06
CA THR A 364 7.40 3.77 1.38
C THR A 364 8.83 3.80 0.87
N GLU A 365 9.40 4.98 0.63
CA GLU A 365 10.76 5.16 0.10
C GLU A 365 11.79 5.47 1.19
N ALA A 366 11.37 5.71 2.43
CA ALA A 366 12.27 6.14 3.50
C ALA A 366 13.36 5.13 3.82
N LEU A 367 13.02 3.83 3.88
CA LEU A 367 13.99 2.76 4.07
C LEU A 367 14.95 2.65 2.89
N ALA A 368 14.46 2.91 1.66
CA ALA A 368 15.28 2.86 0.47
C ALA A 368 16.30 4.03 0.43
N CYS A 369 15.98 5.16 1.06
CA CYS A 369 16.89 6.30 1.20
C CYS A 369 18.05 6.07 2.19
N GLN A 370 18.20 4.87 2.76
CA GLN A 370 19.23 4.59 3.75
C GLN A 370 20.64 4.81 3.16
N GLY A 371 21.41 5.70 3.77
CA GLY A 371 22.76 6.03 3.31
C GLY A 371 22.82 6.97 2.10
N GLU A 372 21.71 7.55 1.67
CA GLU A 372 21.67 8.46 0.50
C GLU A 372 21.66 9.94 0.87
N GLU A 373 21.97 10.77 -0.12
CA GLU A 373 21.72 12.21 -0.11
C GLU A 373 20.26 12.49 -0.53
N VAL A 374 19.48 13.04 0.39
CA VAL A 374 18.05 13.34 0.17
C VAL A 374 17.84 14.84 0.00
N TYR A 375 17.15 15.24 -1.06
CA TYR A 375 16.77 16.63 -1.30
C TYR A 375 15.29 16.87 -1.05
N ILE A 376 14.96 17.97 -0.38
CA ILE A 376 13.59 18.37 -0.05
C ILE A 376 13.31 19.75 -0.61
N VAL A 377 12.32 19.88 -1.50
CA VAL A 377 11.90 21.18 -2.05
C VAL A 377 10.74 21.75 -1.25
N GLY A 378 10.99 22.76 -0.42
CA GLY A 378 9.95 23.44 0.35
C GLY A 378 10.45 24.06 1.65
N GLY A 379 9.80 25.14 2.10
CA GLY A 379 10.15 25.89 3.32
C GLY A 379 9.02 26.00 4.35
N ALA A 380 7.98 25.19 4.23
CA ALA A 380 6.82 25.20 5.14
C ALA A 380 6.81 23.97 6.05
N ASN A 381 5.88 23.93 7.01
CA ASN A 381 5.78 22.87 8.02
C ASN A 381 5.88 21.44 7.47
N SER A 382 5.18 21.11 6.37
CA SER A 382 5.24 19.76 5.79
C SER A 382 6.63 19.38 5.29
N ALA A 383 7.36 20.33 4.71
CA ALA A 383 8.74 20.11 4.25
C ALA A 383 9.70 19.89 5.43
N GLY A 384 9.56 20.67 6.51
CA GLY A 384 10.37 20.49 7.72
C GLY A 384 10.11 19.16 8.43
N GLN A 385 8.84 18.74 8.52
CA GLN A 385 8.49 17.42 9.06
C GLN A 385 9.03 16.29 8.18
N GLY A 386 9.00 16.46 6.86
CA GLY A 386 9.68 15.57 5.92
C GLY A 386 11.18 15.48 6.20
N ALA A 387 11.84 16.62 6.38
CA ALA A 387 13.29 16.68 6.65
C ALA A 387 13.67 15.94 7.94
N MET A 388 12.93 16.17 9.02
CA MET A 388 13.12 15.48 10.31
C MET A 388 12.82 13.98 10.24
N TYR A 389 11.96 13.56 9.32
CA TYR A 389 11.65 12.15 9.11
C TYR A 389 12.77 11.46 8.34
N PHE A 390 13.20 12.02 7.20
CA PHE A 390 14.27 11.45 6.37
C PHE A 390 15.64 11.52 7.04
N SER A 391 15.90 12.48 7.93
CA SER A 391 17.17 12.57 8.66
C SER A 391 17.48 11.36 9.54
N ARG A 392 16.48 10.51 9.82
CA ARG A 392 16.63 9.26 10.58
C ARG A 392 17.14 8.10 9.72
N TYR A 393 17.07 8.22 8.39
CA TYR A 393 17.39 7.16 7.44
C TYR A 393 18.52 7.56 6.49
N ALA A 394 18.43 8.77 5.94
CA ALA A 394 19.37 9.33 4.98
C ALA A 394 20.74 9.59 5.61
N HIS A 395 21.79 9.52 4.78
CA HIS A 395 23.11 10.00 5.17
C HIS A 395 23.04 11.49 5.49
N HIS A 396 22.42 12.26 4.60
CA HIS A 396 22.25 13.70 4.76
C HIS A 396 20.99 14.20 4.04
N VAL A 397 20.37 15.26 4.58
CA VAL A 397 19.16 15.87 4.03
C VAL A 397 19.43 17.33 3.70
N THR A 398 19.21 17.71 2.43
CA THR A 398 19.31 19.10 1.98
C THR A 398 17.93 19.68 1.67
N MET A 399 17.52 20.68 2.42
CA MET A 399 16.30 21.45 2.15
C MET A 399 16.59 22.61 1.18
N LEU A 400 15.87 22.66 0.07
CA LEU A 400 15.91 23.73 -0.94
C LEU A 400 14.73 24.67 -0.72
N VAL A 401 15.02 25.89 -0.28
CA VAL A 401 14.03 26.89 0.12
C VAL A 401 14.14 28.11 -0.78
N ARG A 402 13.04 28.49 -1.42
CA ARG A 402 13.00 29.67 -2.31
C ARG A 402 13.13 31.01 -1.57
N GLY A 403 12.60 31.07 -0.35
CA GLY A 403 12.66 32.24 0.51
C GLY A 403 14.03 32.44 1.17
N GLU A 404 14.17 33.54 1.90
CA GLU A 404 15.37 33.90 2.66
C GLU A 404 15.54 33.12 3.97
N SER A 405 14.47 32.52 4.48
CA SER A 405 14.49 31.73 5.72
C SER A 405 13.29 30.77 5.79
N LEU A 406 13.30 29.89 6.79
CA LEU A 406 12.15 29.05 7.14
C LEU A 406 11.07 29.80 7.94
N ALA A 407 11.43 30.93 8.57
CA ALA A 407 10.60 31.63 9.54
C ALA A 407 9.31 32.23 8.95
N SER A 408 9.23 32.42 7.63
CA SER A 408 8.04 32.96 6.97
C SER A 408 6.84 32.00 7.00
N SER A 409 7.07 30.69 7.06
CA SER A 409 6.02 29.68 6.84
C SER A 409 6.13 28.43 7.72
N MET A 410 7.23 28.25 8.45
CA MET A 410 7.44 27.12 9.34
C MET A 410 7.26 27.54 10.80
N SER A 411 6.71 26.64 11.61
CA SER A 411 6.54 26.84 13.05
C SER A 411 7.88 26.80 13.78
N GLN A 412 8.07 27.69 14.76
CA GLN A 412 9.36 27.89 15.44
C GLN A 412 9.98 26.61 16.00
N TYR A 413 9.20 25.78 16.71
CA TYR A 413 9.72 24.53 17.29
C TYR A 413 10.39 23.61 16.26
N LEU A 414 9.89 23.61 15.02
CA LEU A 414 10.39 22.76 13.95
C LEU A 414 11.65 23.36 13.32
N ILE A 415 11.74 24.69 13.26
CA ILE A 415 12.97 25.40 12.86
C ILE A 415 14.08 25.06 13.85
N ASP A 416 13.79 25.11 15.15
CA ASP A 416 14.76 24.81 16.21
C ASP A 416 15.24 23.35 16.10
N GLN A 417 14.33 22.39 15.94
CA GLN A 417 14.67 20.98 15.73
C GLN A 417 15.55 20.74 14.49
N ILE A 418 15.24 21.41 13.38
CA ILE A 418 16.04 21.30 12.15
C ILE A 418 17.45 21.85 12.38
N ALA A 419 17.58 22.98 13.06
CA ALA A 419 18.88 23.58 13.36
C ALA A 419 19.74 22.72 14.30
N GLU A 420 19.11 21.99 15.22
CA GLU A 420 19.78 21.07 16.15
C GLU A 420 20.17 19.72 15.50
N THR A 421 19.65 19.39 14.32
CA THR A 421 19.87 18.10 13.67
C THR A 421 21.08 18.16 12.72
N PRO A 422 22.18 17.44 13.01
CA PRO A 422 23.48 17.68 12.36
C PRO A 422 23.55 17.26 10.89
N ASN A 423 22.70 16.32 10.45
CA ASN A 423 22.65 15.85 9.06
C ASN A 423 21.53 16.51 8.23
N ILE A 424 21.07 17.70 8.64
CA ILE A 424 20.16 18.53 7.84
C ILE A 424 20.89 19.83 7.45
N THR A 425 20.83 20.18 6.17
CA THR A 425 21.29 21.47 5.66
C THR A 425 20.16 22.23 4.99
N VAL A 426 20.03 23.52 5.29
CA VAL A 426 19.04 24.39 4.66
C VAL A 426 19.75 25.31 3.65
N LYS A 427 19.48 25.12 2.36
CA LYS A 427 19.89 26.03 1.28
C LYS A 427 18.74 26.98 0.96
N VAL A 428 18.85 28.22 1.40
CA VAL A 428 17.92 29.32 1.09
C VAL A 428 18.17 29.88 -0.31
N HIS A 429 17.24 30.71 -0.80
CA HIS A 429 17.29 31.27 -2.17
C HIS A 429 17.53 30.21 -3.25
N SER A 430 17.05 28.99 -3.06
CA SER A 430 17.37 27.84 -3.92
C SER A 430 16.12 27.26 -4.54
N GLN A 431 16.14 27.02 -5.85
CA GLN A 431 15.07 26.34 -6.58
C GLN A 431 15.62 25.30 -7.55
N VAL A 432 14.92 24.17 -7.67
CA VAL A 432 15.23 23.18 -8.71
C VAL A 432 14.71 23.70 -10.05
N VAL A 433 15.56 23.69 -11.08
CA VAL A 433 15.23 24.15 -12.43
C VAL A 433 15.25 23.04 -13.48
N GLU A 434 15.83 21.88 -13.15
CA GLU A 434 15.89 20.69 -14.00
C GLU A 434 16.17 19.45 -13.12
N VAL A 435 15.57 18.31 -13.46
CA VAL A 435 15.92 17.00 -12.90
C VAL A 435 16.50 16.12 -14.01
N LYS A 436 17.58 15.41 -13.72
CA LYS A 436 18.38 14.67 -14.70
C LYS A 436 18.48 13.19 -14.35
N GLY A 437 18.51 12.36 -15.39
CA GLY A 437 18.66 10.91 -15.32
C GLY A 437 17.73 10.21 -16.29
N GLU A 438 18.12 9.03 -16.77
CA GLU A 438 17.39 8.31 -17.82
C GLU A 438 16.31 7.37 -17.28
N THR A 439 16.70 6.44 -16.41
CA THR A 439 15.78 5.47 -15.78
C THR A 439 15.35 5.90 -14.37
N ASN A 440 16.21 6.63 -13.68
CA ASN A 440 16.05 7.10 -12.32
C ASN A 440 16.71 8.46 -12.15
N LEU A 441 16.43 9.14 -11.05
CA LEU A 441 17.09 10.39 -10.70
C LEU A 441 18.60 10.14 -10.49
N GLU A 442 19.41 10.94 -11.17
CA GLU A 442 20.88 10.91 -11.08
C GLU A 442 21.44 12.26 -10.60
N ALA A 443 20.80 13.37 -10.99
CA ALA A 443 21.21 14.71 -10.59
C ALA A 443 20.07 15.72 -10.63
N ILE A 444 20.23 16.83 -9.92
CA ILE A 444 19.35 17.99 -9.98
C ILE A 444 20.14 19.26 -10.30
N ALA A 445 19.56 20.15 -11.10
CA ALA A 445 20.08 21.50 -11.29
C ALA A 445 19.38 22.46 -10.33
N ILE A 446 20.16 23.10 -9.46
CA ILE A 446 19.70 24.04 -8.45
C ILE A 446 20.14 25.43 -8.87
N GLN A 447 19.18 26.34 -9.02
CA GLN A 447 19.45 27.74 -9.26
C GLN A 447 19.35 28.53 -7.96
N ASN A 448 20.35 29.37 -7.70
CA ASN A 448 20.26 30.43 -6.71
C ASN A 448 19.42 31.59 -7.26
N THR A 449 18.30 31.91 -6.62
CA THR A 449 17.34 32.91 -7.09
C THR A 449 17.82 34.36 -6.95
N GLN A 450 18.89 34.61 -6.19
CA GLN A 450 19.50 35.93 -6.05
C GLN A 450 20.64 36.15 -7.07
N THR A 451 21.53 35.17 -7.21
CA THR A 451 22.71 35.31 -8.09
C THR A 451 22.45 34.84 -9.51
N GLY A 452 21.43 34.00 -9.72
CA GLY A 452 21.14 33.33 -10.99
C GLY A 452 22.06 32.14 -11.30
N GLU A 453 23.04 31.87 -10.43
CA GLU A 453 24.01 30.76 -10.59
C GLU A 453 23.28 29.41 -10.54
N ILE A 454 23.70 28.49 -11.43
CA ILE A 454 23.14 27.14 -11.52
C ILE A 454 24.24 26.14 -11.16
N GLU A 455 23.98 25.35 -10.13
CA GLU A 455 24.81 24.23 -9.69
C GLU A 455 24.11 22.92 -10.05
N VAL A 456 24.84 21.95 -10.62
CA VAL A 456 24.33 20.59 -10.84
C VAL A 456 24.94 19.68 -9.78
N VAL A 457 24.10 19.04 -8.98
CA VAL A 457 24.53 18.15 -7.89
C VAL A 457 23.99 16.73 -8.11
N PRO A 458 24.78 15.69 -7.76
CA PRO A 458 24.27 14.32 -7.70
C PRO A 458 23.09 14.23 -6.73
N ALA A 459 22.05 13.50 -7.14
CA ALA A 459 20.87 13.30 -6.32
C ALA A 459 20.18 11.99 -6.71
N ASN A 460 19.88 11.15 -5.72
CA ASN A 460 19.14 9.90 -5.92
C ASN A 460 17.67 10.03 -5.50
N SER A 461 17.40 10.95 -4.57
CA SER A 461 16.09 11.10 -3.93
C SER A 461 15.71 12.58 -3.78
N LEU A 462 14.63 13.00 -4.43
CA LEU A 462 14.06 14.35 -4.39
C LEU A 462 12.59 14.30 -3.94
N PHE A 463 12.26 15.00 -2.86
CA PHE A 463 10.91 15.07 -2.31
C PHE A 463 10.34 16.49 -2.41
N ILE A 464 9.14 16.61 -2.99
CA ILE A 464 8.54 17.90 -3.34
C ILE A 464 7.41 18.27 -2.38
N PHE A 465 7.52 19.46 -1.77
CA PHE A 465 6.59 20.05 -0.80
C PHE A 465 6.26 21.52 -1.14
N ILE A 466 5.84 21.79 -2.38
CA ILE A 466 5.62 23.16 -2.90
C ILE A 466 4.16 23.65 -2.83
N GLY A 467 3.41 23.12 -1.86
CA GLY A 467 2.00 23.42 -1.65
C GLY A 467 1.06 22.47 -2.40
N ALA A 468 -0.23 22.78 -2.35
CA ALA A 468 -1.28 21.91 -2.85
C ALA A 468 -2.36 22.70 -3.61
N VAL A 469 -3.08 22.01 -4.49
CA VAL A 469 -4.17 22.53 -5.34
C VAL A 469 -5.39 21.60 -5.25
N PRO A 470 -6.62 22.13 -5.22
CA PRO A 470 -7.82 21.30 -5.21
C PRO A 470 -8.04 20.65 -6.59
N ARG A 471 -8.59 19.43 -6.64
CA ARG A 471 -8.99 18.76 -7.89
C ARG A 471 -10.50 18.86 -8.07
N THR A 472 -10.93 20.02 -8.54
CA THR A 472 -12.34 20.40 -8.65
C THR A 472 -12.78 20.67 -10.08
N GLU A 473 -11.95 20.31 -11.06
CA GLU A 473 -12.19 20.58 -12.49
C GLU A 473 -13.50 19.96 -12.97
N TRP A 474 -13.84 18.78 -12.47
CA TRP A 474 -15.08 18.07 -12.78
C TRP A 474 -16.35 18.73 -12.21
N LEU A 475 -16.21 19.75 -11.35
CA LEU A 475 -17.30 20.55 -10.81
C LEU A 475 -17.58 21.81 -11.66
N ASP A 476 -16.82 22.04 -12.72
CA ASP A 476 -16.94 23.25 -13.54
C ASP A 476 -18.35 23.42 -14.10
N GLY A 477 -18.82 24.67 -14.10
CA GLY A 477 -20.18 25.02 -14.51
C GLY A 477 -21.30 24.60 -13.54
N ILE A 478 -21.00 23.85 -12.46
CA ILE A 478 -22.00 23.37 -11.50
C ILE A 478 -21.78 24.01 -10.12
N VAL A 479 -20.58 23.83 -9.55
CA VAL A 479 -20.24 24.37 -8.22
C VAL A 479 -19.34 25.60 -8.37
N ALA A 480 -19.67 26.67 -7.66
CA ALA A 480 -18.91 27.92 -7.65
C ALA A 480 -17.54 27.74 -7.00
N ARG A 481 -16.50 28.27 -7.65
CA ARG A 481 -15.09 28.15 -7.26
C ARG A 481 -14.40 29.51 -7.35
N ASP A 482 -13.35 29.70 -6.55
CA ASP A 482 -12.43 30.83 -6.71
C ASP A 482 -11.50 30.64 -7.93
N ASP A 483 -10.76 31.68 -8.31
CA ASP A 483 -9.82 31.65 -9.44
C ASP A 483 -8.68 30.63 -9.29
N ARG A 484 -8.53 30.03 -8.10
CA ARG A 484 -7.53 29.00 -7.80
C ARG A 484 -8.17 27.61 -7.68
N GLY A 485 -9.46 27.48 -7.99
CA GLY A 485 -10.21 26.22 -8.01
C GLY A 485 -10.78 25.79 -6.66
N PHE A 486 -10.68 26.58 -5.59
CA PHE A 486 -11.26 26.21 -4.29
C PHE A 486 -12.78 26.45 -4.28
N VAL A 487 -13.53 25.54 -3.65
CA VAL A 487 -15.00 25.62 -3.58
C VAL A 487 -15.43 26.75 -2.66
N LEU A 488 -16.35 27.60 -3.14
CA LEU A 488 -16.98 28.66 -2.36
C LEU A 488 -18.19 28.09 -1.59
N THR A 489 -18.36 28.54 -0.34
CA THR A 489 -19.42 28.04 0.56
C THR A 489 -20.00 29.15 1.42
N GLY A 490 -21.27 29.00 1.83
CA GLY A 490 -21.88 29.87 2.83
C GLY A 490 -21.76 31.35 2.45
N THR A 491 -21.21 32.15 3.36
CA THR A 491 -21.07 33.60 3.16
C THR A 491 -20.15 33.98 2.01
N ASP A 492 -19.22 33.12 1.62
CA ASP A 492 -18.29 33.38 0.50
C ASP A 492 -19.00 33.34 -0.86
N LEU A 493 -20.25 32.86 -0.91
CA LEU A 493 -21.11 32.87 -2.09
C LEU A 493 -21.92 34.16 -2.23
N SER A 494 -22.13 34.89 -1.14
CA SER A 494 -22.98 36.08 -1.12
C SER A 494 -22.19 37.31 -1.57
N GLN A 495 -22.48 37.83 -2.77
CA GLN A 495 -21.97 39.12 -3.21
C GLN A 495 -22.95 40.23 -2.79
N ASN A 496 -22.48 41.22 -2.02
CA ASN A 496 -23.27 42.38 -1.62
C ASN A 496 -24.60 42.04 -0.91
N GLY A 497 -24.63 40.98 -0.10
CA GLY A 497 -25.82 40.57 0.67
C GLY A 497 -26.93 39.92 -0.14
N HIS A 498 -26.70 39.56 -1.41
CA HIS A 498 -27.66 38.83 -2.24
C HIS A 498 -27.36 37.32 -2.24
N ARG A 499 -28.41 36.50 -2.35
CA ARG A 499 -28.31 35.05 -2.51
C ARG A 499 -27.50 34.70 -3.77
N PRO A 500 -26.76 33.58 -3.79
CA PRO A 500 -26.02 33.16 -4.97
C PRO A 500 -26.94 32.98 -6.18
N LYS A 501 -26.40 33.26 -7.37
CA LYS A 501 -27.13 33.09 -8.63
C LYS A 501 -27.55 31.62 -8.77
N GLY A 502 -28.84 31.40 -9.04
CA GLY A 502 -29.41 30.06 -9.20
C GLY A 502 -29.86 29.39 -7.89
N TRP A 503 -29.79 30.09 -6.76
CA TRP A 503 -30.28 29.58 -5.49
C TRP A 503 -31.80 29.41 -5.47
N THR A 504 -32.29 28.21 -5.14
CA THR A 504 -33.72 27.85 -5.28
C THR A 504 -34.50 27.85 -3.96
N LEU A 505 -33.83 27.89 -2.80
CA LEU A 505 -34.49 27.76 -1.50
C LEU A 505 -34.77 29.13 -0.85
N ASP A 506 -35.84 29.20 -0.05
CA ASP A 506 -36.18 30.40 0.73
C ASP A 506 -35.43 30.52 2.06
N ARG A 507 -34.10 30.47 1.97
CA ARG A 507 -33.15 30.70 3.06
C ARG A 507 -31.79 31.06 2.48
N GLU A 508 -30.88 31.57 3.30
CA GLU A 508 -29.47 31.66 2.90
C GLU A 508 -28.80 30.28 2.88
N PRO A 509 -27.73 30.09 2.07
CA PRO A 509 -26.88 28.90 2.15
C PRO A 509 -26.36 28.67 3.58
N PHE A 510 -26.31 27.42 4.03
CA PHE A 510 -25.64 27.12 5.30
C PHE A 510 -24.13 27.35 5.19
N LEU A 511 -23.44 27.42 6.33
CA LEU A 511 -22.01 27.77 6.42
C LEU A 511 -21.11 26.98 5.46
N LEU A 512 -21.39 25.69 5.28
CA LEU A 512 -20.58 24.77 4.48
C LEU A 512 -21.28 24.36 3.17
N GLU A 513 -22.41 24.99 2.85
CA GLU A 513 -23.20 24.68 1.66
C GLU A 513 -22.68 25.48 0.46
N THR A 514 -22.66 24.84 -0.69
CA THR A 514 -22.24 25.45 -1.97
C THR A 514 -23.35 26.32 -2.57
N ASN A 515 -23.16 26.82 -3.79
CA ASN A 515 -24.22 27.51 -4.55
C ASN A 515 -25.38 26.58 -4.95
N VAL A 516 -25.24 25.26 -4.75
CA VAL A 516 -26.26 24.27 -5.05
C VAL A 516 -26.82 23.73 -3.73
N PRO A 517 -28.13 23.89 -3.47
CA PRO A 517 -28.78 23.31 -2.30
C PRO A 517 -28.52 21.82 -2.18
N GLY A 518 -28.21 21.35 -0.97
CA GLY A 518 -27.93 19.94 -0.70
C GLY A 518 -26.53 19.46 -1.11
N ILE A 519 -25.70 20.33 -1.71
CA ILE A 519 -24.26 20.06 -1.92
C ILE A 519 -23.46 20.93 -0.95
N PHE A 520 -22.63 20.27 -0.16
CA PHE A 520 -21.76 20.88 0.85
C PHE A 520 -20.29 20.61 0.54
N ALA A 521 -19.38 21.41 1.09
CA ALA A 521 -17.94 21.19 0.96
C ALA A 521 -17.20 21.39 2.29
N VAL A 522 -16.26 20.48 2.59
CA VAL A 522 -15.53 20.46 3.86
C VAL A 522 -14.03 20.22 3.65
N GLY A 523 -13.23 20.79 4.56
CA GLY A 523 -11.79 20.61 4.59
C GLY A 523 -11.04 21.43 3.54
N ASP A 524 -9.93 20.88 3.08
CA ASP A 524 -8.95 21.65 2.31
C ASP A 524 -9.40 22.02 0.89
N VAL A 525 -10.50 21.44 0.39
CA VAL A 525 -11.07 21.82 -0.91
C VAL A 525 -11.74 23.21 -0.87
N ARG A 526 -12.11 23.68 0.33
CA ARG A 526 -12.88 24.92 0.53
C ARG A 526 -11.99 26.15 0.48
N HIS A 527 -12.55 27.24 -0.06
CA HIS A 527 -11.95 28.56 0.00
C HIS A 527 -11.80 29.00 1.47
N GLY A 528 -10.67 29.65 1.79
CA GLY A 528 -10.43 30.19 3.14
C GLY A 528 -10.30 29.15 4.27
N SER A 529 -10.27 27.85 3.98
CA SER A 529 -10.18 26.84 5.05
C SER A 529 -8.81 26.85 5.75
N ILE A 530 -8.81 26.45 7.02
CA ILE A 530 -7.68 26.59 7.94
C ILE A 530 -6.52 25.62 7.63
N LYS A 531 -6.73 24.64 6.74
CA LYS A 531 -5.73 23.62 6.33
C LYS A 531 -5.12 22.86 7.51
N ARG A 532 -5.98 22.46 8.46
CA ARG A 532 -5.62 21.69 9.65
C ARG A 532 -6.55 20.49 9.80
N VAL A 533 -5.99 19.38 10.27
CA VAL A 533 -6.72 18.11 10.50
C VAL A 533 -7.90 18.32 11.46
N ALA A 534 -7.68 18.94 12.62
CA ALA A 534 -8.75 19.19 13.60
C ALA A 534 -9.88 20.08 13.04
N SER A 535 -9.54 21.12 12.26
CA SER A 535 -10.54 21.97 11.60
C SER A 535 -11.34 21.18 10.56
N SER A 536 -10.67 20.35 9.75
CA SER A 536 -11.34 19.52 8.74
C SER A 536 -12.31 18.53 9.38
N VAL A 537 -11.92 17.90 10.48
CA VAL A 537 -12.79 17.00 11.25
C VAL A 537 -13.99 17.75 11.82
N GLY A 538 -13.78 18.94 12.37
CA GLY A 538 -14.86 19.79 12.86
C GLY A 538 -15.84 20.22 11.76
N GLU A 539 -15.35 20.65 10.60
CA GLU A 539 -16.19 20.98 9.45
C GLU A 539 -17.01 19.76 8.99
N GLY A 540 -16.39 18.58 8.88
CA GLY A 540 -17.08 17.34 8.52
C GLY A 540 -18.21 16.99 9.48
N SER A 541 -17.96 17.10 10.79
CA SER A 541 -18.96 16.84 11.83
C SER A 541 -20.13 17.85 11.79
N ILE A 542 -19.83 19.15 11.79
CA ILE A 542 -20.88 20.20 11.82
C ILE A 542 -21.72 20.18 10.54
N CYS A 543 -21.15 19.77 9.40
CA CYS A 543 -21.85 19.66 8.14
C CYS A 543 -23.07 18.73 8.21
N VAL A 544 -22.99 17.64 8.98
CA VAL A 544 -24.08 16.66 9.12
C VAL A 544 -25.34 17.30 9.72
N GLN A 545 -25.17 18.23 10.66
CA GLN A 545 -26.30 18.98 11.23
C GLN A 545 -26.99 19.88 10.21
N PHE A 546 -26.24 20.46 9.26
CA PHE A 546 -26.85 21.22 8.16
C PHE A 546 -27.55 20.30 7.16
N ILE A 547 -27.04 19.08 6.96
CA ILE A 547 -27.68 18.07 6.12
C ILE A 547 -29.02 17.65 6.72
N HIS A 548 -29.12 17.37 8.02
CA HIS A 548 -30.42 17.07 8.63
C HIS A 548 -31.45 18.18 8.44
N ARG A 549 -31.03 19.45 8.59
CA ARG A 549 -31.90 20.62 8.32
C ARG A 549 -32.27 20.78 6.85
N TYR A 550 -31.37 20.39 5.95
CA TYR A 550 -31.66 20.38 4.53
C TYR A 550 -32.69 19.29 4.19
N LEU A 551 -32.45 18.06 4.65
CA LEU A 551 -33.32 16.91 4.42
C LEU A 551 -34.72 17.12 5.00
N SER A 552 -34.86 17.76 6.17
CA SER A 552 -36.18 18.04 6.77
C SER A 552 -37.05 19.01 5.97
N ASN A 553 -36.49 19.71 4.99
CA ASN A 553 -37.21 20.65 4.13
C ASN A 553 -37.47 20.08 2.72
N VAL A 554 -36.84 18.94 2.39
CA VAL A 554 -36.86 18.32 1.06
C VAL A 554 -37.66 17.01 1.07
N LEU A 555 -37.67 16.33 2.22
CA LEU A 555 -38.51 15.19 2.58
C LEU A 555 -39.66 15.67 3.46
#